data_AF-A0A7G8BQ18-F1
#
_entry.id   AF-A0A7G8BQ18-F1
#
_cell.length_a   1.000
_cell.length_b   1.000
_cell.length_c   1.000
_cell.angle_alpha   90.00
_cell.angle_beta   90.00
_cell.angle_gamma   90.00
#
_symmetry.space_group_name_H-M   'P 1'
#
loop_
_entity.id
_entity.type
_entity.pdbx_description
1 polymer ?
#
loop_
_entity_poly.entity_id
_entity_poly.type
_entity_poly.pdbx_seq_one_letter_code
_entity_poly.pdbx_strand_id
1 'polypeptide(L)'
;MLVDQNIPDTAEVFDHFEALTSIAPEPGGLLVFYGELDGRGLATAVAANIAGAASLGVDADAARVKQAVRQGLCDFMVNSLDEALRILKNEIRKKQPVAVALVGDPERVVAEMLERGVQPDLVACGGLQFAGFIERGAKVLPAAVANTDCLIVTWSVSQDAAQWLPRVDAVALDTLKGATDQRVQWIRLAPRYLQKSLSRERYVRMHAEELARFVELLQERTRSGEIAVPVQISSDGQTVVHSSAAL
;
A
#
# COMPACT_ATOMS: atom_id res chain seq x y z
N MET A 1 1.63 -22.07 -17.29
CA MET A 1 1.70 -21.40 -15.98
C MET A 1 1.62 -19.92 -16.28
N LEU A 2 0.41 -19.35 -16.26
CA LEU A 2 0.24 -17.91 -16.50
C LEU A 2 0.77 -17.20 -15.26
N VAL A 3 1.79 -16.37 -15.43
CA VAL A 3 2.24 -15.44 -14.39
C VAL A 3 1.02 -14.58 -14.06
N ASP A 4 0.65 -14.47 -12.78
CA ASP A 4 -0.45 -13.60 -12.33
C ASP A 4 -0.07 -12.13 -12.64
N GLN A 5 -0.37 -11.65 -13.85
CA GLN A 5 0.08 -10.36 -14.39
C GLN A 5 -0.47 -9.12 -13.64
N ASN A 6 -1.32 -9.30 -12.64
CA ASN A 6 -2.03 -8.21 -11.96
C ASN A 6 -1.73 -8.13 -10.45
N ILE A 7 -0.78 -8.89 -9.92
CA ILE A 7 -0.37 -8.71 -8.51
C ILE A 7 0.62 -7.55 -8.45
N PRO A 8 0.30 -6.44 -7.76
CA PRO A 8 1.24 -5.34 -7.61
C PRO A 8 2.41 -5.74 -6.73
N ASP A 9 3.60 -5.26 -7.06
CA ASP A 9 4.76 -5.42 -6.18
C ASP A 9 4.72 -4.44 -5.00
N THR A 10 5.52 -4.72 -3.96
CA THR A 10 5.54 -3.91 -2.75
C THR A 10 6.02 -2.48 -2.99
N ALA A 11 6.91 -2.26 -3.98
CA ALA A 11 7.45 -0.94 -4.28
C ALA A 11 6.37 -0.04 -4.89
N GLU A 12 5.58 -0.57 -5.82
CA GLU A 12 4.45 0.15 -6.44
C GLU A 12 3.36 0.48 -5.42
N VAL A 13 3.06 -0.45 -4.49
CA VAL A 13 2.13 -0.18 -3.39
C VAL A 13 2.67 0.92 -2.47
N PHE A 14 3.96 0.88 -2.14
CA PHE A 14 4.61 1.91 -1.31
C PHE A 14 4.56 3.28 -1.98
N ASP A 15 4.84 3.35 -3.29
CA ASP A 15 4.77 4.58 -4.08
C ASP A 15 3.39 5.23 -4.03
N HIS A 16 2.32 4.45 -4.25
CA HIS A 16 0.96 4.97 -4.15
C HIS A 16 0.59 5.36 -2.72
N PHE A 17 1.13 4.67 -1.71
CA PHE A 17 0.93 5.04 -0.31
C PHE A 17 1.58 6.38 0.03
N GLU A 18 2.84 6.62 -0.38
CA GLU A 18 3.50 7.92 -0.21
C GLU A 18 2.75 9.03 -0.96
N ALA A 19 2.37 8.76 -2.22
CA ALA A 19 1.58 9.70 -3.03
C ALA A 19 0.27 10.10 -2.33
N LEU A 20 -0.50 9.12 -1.86
CA LEU A 20 -1.77 9.35 -1.16
C LEU A 20 -1.56 10.13 0.15
N THR A 21 -0.63 9.70 0.99
CA THR A 21 -0.38 10.32 2.30
C THR A 21 0.30 11.68 2.22
N SER A 22 0.95 12.00 1.10
CA SER A 22 1.46 13.36 0.82
C SER A 22 0.33 14.38 0.59
N ILE A 23 -0.79 13.93 0.01
CA ILE A 23 -1.97 14.76 -0.23
C ILE A 23 -2.87 14.81 1.00
N ALA A 24 -3.04 13.67 1.66
CA ALA A 24 -3.92 13.49 2.81
C ALA A 24 -3.23 12.62 3.87
N PRO A 25 -2.52 13.23 4.85
CA PRO A 25 -1.80 12.50 5.90
C PRO A 25 -2.68 11.58 6.77
N GLU A 26 -3.97 11.91 6.86
CA GLU A 26 -4.99 11.08 7.52
C GLU A 26 -6.18 10.88 6.57
N PRO A 27 -6.10 9.96 5.60
CA PRO A 27 -7.11 9.85 4.54
C PRO A 27 -8.36 9.06 4.98
N GLY A 28 -8.49 8.76 6.27
CA GLY A 28 -9.66 8.12 6.85
C GLY A 28 -10.94 8.93 6.61
N GLY A 29 -11.88 8.32 5.89
CA GLY A 29 -13.12 8.96 5.46
C GLY A 29 -13.05 9.65 4.09
N LEU A 30 -11.95 9.47 3.35
CA LEU A 30 -11.87 9.85 1.94
C LEU A 30 -12.23 8.67 1.03
N LEU A 31 -12.74 9.00 -0.15
CA LEU A 31 -12.96 8.07 -1.25
C LEU A 31 -11.90 8.25 -2.33
N VAL A 32 -11.15 7.18 -2.61
CA VAL A 32 -10.19 7.10 -3.72
C VAL A 32 -10.82 6.31 -4.86
N PHE A 33 -10.93 6.91 -6.04
CA PHE A 33 -11.31 6.20 -7.26
C PHE A 33 -10.06 5.83 -8.05
N TYR A 34 -9.76 4.54 -8.17
CA TYR A 34 -8.51 4.08 -8.80
C TYR A 34 -8.65 3.62 -10.24
N GLY A 35 -9.87 3.60 -10.79
CA GLY A 35 -10.10 3.18 -12.17
C GLY A 35 -10.18 1.66 -12.30
N GLU A 36 -9.48 1.12 -13.30
CA GLU A 36 -9.52 -0.30 -13.64
C GLU A 36 -8.71 -1.17 -12.70
N LEU A 37 -8.97 -2.49 -12.70
CA LEU A 37 -8.27 -3.47 -11.87
C LEU A 37 -7.02 -4.01 -12.60
N ASP A 38 -6.23 -3.10 -13.15
CA ASP A 38 -4.87 -3.37 -13.60
C ASP A 38 -3.89 -3.36 -12.41
N GLY A 39 -2.60 -3.64 -12.67
CA GLY A 39 -1.58 -3.68 -11.61
C GLY A 39 -1.51 -2.37 -10.81
N ARG A 40 -1.60 -1.23 -11.50
CA ARG A 40 -1.51 0.11 -10.89
C ARG A 40 -2.73 0.45 -10.04
N GLY A 41 -3.92 0.15 -10.55
CA GLY A 41 -5.18 0.33 -9.83
C GLY A 41 -5.22 -0.53 -8.57
N LEU A 42 -4.81 -1.79 -8.67
CA LEU A 42 -4.73 -2.70 -7.52
C LEU A 42 -3.66 -2.26 -6.52
N ALA A 43 -2.51 -1.74 -6.97
CA ALA A 43 -1.52 -1.14 -6.07
C ALA A 43 -2.13 0.05 -5.30
N THR A 44 -2.92 0.90 -5.98
CA THR A 44 -3.62 2.02 -5.34
C THR A 44 -4.67 1.55 -4.34
N ALA A 45 -5.43 0.50 -4.64
CA ALA A 45 -6.41 -0.08 -3.72
C ALA A 45 -5.76 -0.58 -2.43
N VAL A 46 -4.65 -1.32 -2.54
CA VAL A 46 -3.90 -1.81 -1.38
C VAL A 46 -3.29 -0.64 -0.60
N ALA A 47 -2.69 0.34 -1.28
CA ALA A 47 -2.16 1.54 -0.65
C ALA A 47 -3.23 2.34 0.11
N ALA A 48 -4.42 2.49 -0.47
CA ALA A 48 -5.57 3.13 0.16
C ALA A 48 -5.99 2.39 1.43
N ASN A 49 -6.07 1.06 1.39
CA ASN A 49 -6.37 0.25 2.58
C ASN A 49 -5.30 0.41 3.67
N ILE A 50 -4.01 0.41 3.31
CA ILE A 50 -2.90 0.64 4.25
C ILE A 50 -3.01 2.03 4.89
N ALA A 51 -3.31 3.05 4.09
CA ALA A 51 -3.44 4.43 4.57
C ALA A 51 -4.75 4.70 5.33
N GLY A 52 -5.74 3.81 5.25
CA GLY A 52 -7.02 3.92 5.95
C GLY A 52 -8.15 4.57 5.14
N ALA A 53 -7.98 4.75 3.83
CA ALA A 53 -8.98 5.31 2.93
C ALA A 53 -9.94 4.24 2.38
N ALA A 54 -11.15 4.65 2.01
CA ALA A 54 -12.04 3.81 1.20
C ALA A 54 -11.66 3.96 -0.28
N SER A 55 -11.82 2.89 -1.06
CA SER A 55 -11.47 2.89 -2.47
C SER A 55 -12.49 2.16 -3.34
N LEU A 56 -12.65 2.66 -4.57
CA LEU A 56 -13.54 2.10 -5.60
C LEU A 56 -12.77 1.91 -6.91
N GLY A 57 -12.85 0.70 -7.46
CA GLY A 57 -12.43 0.38 -8.82
C GLY A 57 -13.55 -0.24 -9.62
N VAL A 58 -13.41 -0.19 -10.93
CA VAL A 58 -14.41 -0.68 -11.88
C VAL A 58 -13.69 -1.44 -12.98
N ASP A 59 -14.11 -2.67 -13.27
CA ASP A 59 -13.54 -3.44 -14.38
C ASP A 59 -14.65 -4.25 -15.07
N ALA A 60 -14.62 -4.28 -16.41
CA ALA A 60 -15.59 -5.00 -17.21
C ALA A 60 -15.42 -6.52 -17.12
N ASP A 61 -14.22 -7.00 -16.76
CA ASP A 61 -13.90 -8.41 -16.61
C ASP A 61 -14.18 -8.89 -15.18
N ALA A 62 -15.34 -9.54 -15.02
CA ALA A 62 -15.72 -10.18 -13.77
C ALA A 62 -14.70 -11.19 -13.24
N ALA A 63 -13.90 -11.84 -14.11
CA ALA A 63 -12.88 -12.78 -13.68
C ALA A 63 -11.70 -12.06 -12.99
N ARG A 64 -11.28 -10.89 -13.49
CA ARG A 64 -10.27 -10.04 -12.84
C ARG A 64 -10.75 -9.54 -11.49
N VAL A 65 -11.98 -9.03 -11.42
CA VAL A 65 -12.59 -8.57 -10.15
C VAL A 65 -12.64 -9.70 -9.13
N LYS A 66 -13.12 -10.88 -9.54
CA LYS A 66 -13.18 -12.07 -8.68
C LYS A 66 -11.80 -12.51 -8.22
N GLN A 67 -10.79 -12.41 -9.09
CA GLN A 67 -9.42 -12.77 -8.76
C GLN A 67 -8.81 -11.81 -7.74
N ALA A 68 -9.01 -10.50 -7.90
CA ALA A 68 -8.54 -9.49 -6.95
C ALA A 68 -9.10 -9.72 -5.53
N VAL A 69 -10.39 -10.04 -5.42
CA VAL A 69 -11.01 -10.40 -4.12
C VAL A 69 -10.45 -11.71 -3.56
N ARG A 70 -10.28 -12.74 -4.40
CA ARG A 70 -9.67 -14.01 -3.96
C ARG A 70 -8.24 -13.84 -3.45
N GLN A 71 -7.50 -12.92 -4.04
CA GLN A 71 -6.12 -12.59 -3.66
C GLN A 71 -6.05 -11.62 -2.47
N GLY A 72 -7.20 -11.12 -1.97
CA GLY A 72 -7.27 -10.17 -0.86
C GLY A 72 -6.80 -8.76 -1.22
N LEU A 73 -6.75 -8.41 -2.52
CA LEU A 73 -6.42 -7.06 -2.99
C LEU A 73 -7.64 -6.12 -2.93
N CYS A 74 -8.84 -6.68 -2.99
CA CYS A 74 -10.10 -5.98 -2.76
C CYS A 74 -10.95 -6.74 -1.74
N ASP A 75 -11.76 -6.03 -0.98
CA ASP A 75 -12.60 -6.60 0.09
C ASP A 75 -13.94 -7.11 -0.46
N PHE A 76 -14.53 -6.39 -1.41
CA PHE A 76 -15.85 -6.70 -1.96
C PHE A 76 -15.89 -6.65 -3.48
N MET A 77 -16.54 -7.65 -4.07
CA MET A 77 -17.00 -7.63 -5.46
C MET A 77 -18.49 -7.30 -5.48
N VAL A 78 -18.87 -6.30 -6.25
CA VAL A 78 -20.26 -5.86 -6.41
C VAL A 78 -20.62 -5.78 -7.89
N ASN A 79 -21.92 -5.84 -8.20
CA ASN A 79 -22.42 -5.83 -9.59
C ASN A 79 -23.26 -4.58 -9.93
N SER A 80 -23.38 -3.64 -8.98
CA SER A 80 -24.05 -2.37 -9.20
C SER A 80 -23.40 -1.24 -8.42
N LEU A 81 -23.49 -0.03 -8.96
CA LEU A 81 -23.00 1.17 -8.28
C LEU A 81 -23.75 1.39 -6.96
N ASP A 82 -25.05 1.12 -6.89
CA ASP A 82 -25.84 1.27 -5.66
C ASP A 82 -25.32 0.41 -4.51
N GLU A 83 -24.94 -0.83 -4.80
CA GLU A 83 -24.35 -1.72 -3.81
C GLU A 83 -22.97 -1.22 -3.36
N ALA A 84 -22.15 -0.76 -4.31
CA ALA A 84 -20.84 -0.18 -4.03
C ALA A 84 -20.97 1.01 -3.07
N LEU A 85 -21.86 1.95 -3.38
CA LEU A 85 -22.08 3.17 -2.60
C LEU A 85 -22.63 2.89 -1.21
N ARG A 86 -23.45 1.84 -1.04
CA ARG A 86 -23.95 1.43 0.27
C ARG A 86 -22.80 0.98 1.19
N ILE A 87 -21.85 0.21 0.66
CA ILE A 87 -20.66 -0.23 1.41
C ILE A 87 -19.78 0.97 1.72
N LEU A 88 -19.40 1.73 0.69
CA LEU A 88 -18.50 2.88 0.79
C LEU A 88 -19.02 3.91 1.80
N LYS A 89 -20.30 4.29 1.72
CA LYS A 89 -20.91 5.27 2.63
C LYS A 89 -20.77 4.89 4.10
N ASN A 90 -20.93 3.60 4.41
CA ASN A 90 -20.84 3.12 5.80
C ASN A 90 -19.41 3.18 6.32
N GLU A 91 -18.44 2.72 5.53
CA GLU A 91 -17.04 2.64 5.98
C GLU A 91 -16.36 4.01 5.95
N ILE A 92 -16.67 4.86 4.96
CA ILE A 92 -16.26 6.27 4.94
C ILE A 92 -16.71 6.99 6.22
N ARG A 93 -17.97 6.81 6.63
CA ARG A 93 -18.49 7.43 7.86
C ARG A 93 -17.76 6.94 9.11
N LYS A 94 -17.34 5.68 9.14
CA LYS A 94 -16.58 5.10 10.26
C LYS A 94 -15.07 5.38 10.17
N LYS A 95 -14.61 6.04 9.09
CA LYS A 95 -13.20 6.20 8.74
C LYS A 95 -12.45 4.86 8.76
N GLN A 96 -13.08 3.83 8.20
CA GLN A 96 -12.48 2.51 8.04
C GLN A 96 -12.09 2.30 6.58
N PRO A 97 -10.94 1.68 6.31
CA PRO A 97 -10.57 1.31 4.96
C PRO A 97 -11.49 0.22 4.42
N VAL A 98 -11.79 0.32 3.13
CA VAL A 98 -12.47 -0.72 2.37
C VAL A 98 -12.16 -0.56 0.89
N ALA A 99 -11.84 -1.65 0.21
CA ALA A 99 -11.63 -1.70 -1.24
C ALA A 99 -12.82 -2.41 -1.91
N VAL A 100 -13.62 -1.65 -2.65
CA VAL A 100 -14.77 -2.17 -3.39
C VAL A 100 -14.44 -2.22 -4.87
N ALA A 101 -14.64 -3.37 -5.49
CA ALA A 101 -14.47 -3.57 -6.92
C ALA A 101 -15.84 -3.85 -7.57
N LEU A 102 -16.22 -2.99 -8.51
CA LEU A 102 -17.46 -3.08 -9.27
C LEU A 102 -17.21 -3.75 -10.62
N VAL A 103 -18.00 -4.78 -10.92
CA VAL A 103 -18.07 -5.31 -12.29
C VAL A 103 -18.91 -4.36 -13.13
N GLY A 104 -18.30 -3.76 -14.15
CA GLY A 104 -18.98 -2.84 -15.04
C GLY A 104 -18.05 -2.16 -16.03
N ASP A 105 -18.64 -1.45 -16.98
CA ASP A 105 -17.87 -0.60 -17.91
C ASP A 105 -17.38 0.65 -17.15
N PRO A 106 -16.05 0.90 -17.07
CA PRO A 106 -15.50 2.03 -16.32
C PRO A 106 -16.02 3.39 -16.80
N GLU A 107 -16.11 3.61 -18.11
CA GLU A 107 -16.57 4.90 -18.67
C GLU A 107 -18.03 5.15 -18.32
N ARG A 108 -18.87 4.10 -18.43
CA ARG A 108 -20.28 4.18 -18.08
C ARG A 108 -20.47 4.45 -16.59
N VAL A 109 -19.72 3.78 -15.72
CA VAL A 109 -19.81 3.98 -14.27
C VAL A 109 -19.35 5.38 -13.89
N VAL A 110 -18.26 5.89 -14.48
CA VAL A 110 -17.80 7.26 -14.22
C VAL A 110 -18.86 8.29 -14.64
N ALA A 111 -19.46 8.13 -15.82
CA ALA A 111 -20.54 8.99 -16.27
C ALA A 111 -21.74 8.96 -15.31
N GLU A 112 -22.13 7.77 -14.87
CA GLU A 112 -23.22 7.56 -13.92
C GLU A 112 -22.92 8.17 -12.54
N MET A 113 -21.68 8.05 -12.05
CA MET A 113 -21.24 8.71 -10.81
C MET A 113 -21.34 10.23 -10.92
N LEU A 114 -20.88 10.81 -12.04
CA LEU A 114 -20.95 12.26 -12.28
C LEU A 114 -22.40 12.77 -12.36
N GLU A 115 -23.28 12.04 -13.03
CA GLU A 115 -24.71 12.35 -13.14
C GLU A 115 -25.39 12.33 -11.77
N ARG A 116 -25.08 11.32 -10.94
CA ARG A 116 -25.63 11.15 -9.60
C ARG A 116 -24.98 12.04 -8.53
N GLY A 117 -23.97 12.83 -8.88
CA GLY A 117 -23.23 13.67 -7.94
C GLY A 117 -22.36 12.89 -6.96
N VAL A 118 -21.98 11.65 -7.30
CA VAL A 118 -21.03 10.83 -6.54
C VAL A 118 -19.63 11.31 -6.88
N GLN A 119 -18.99 12.00 -5.93
CA GLN A 119 -17.70 12.63 -6.12
C GLN A 119 -16.63 11.90 -5.28
N PRO A 120 -15.57 11.34 -5.90
CA PRO A 120 -14.39 10.90 -5.18
C PRO A 120 -13.55 12.10 -4.73
N ASP A 121 -12.83 11.94 -3.62
CA ASP A 121 -11.89 12.93 -3.10
C ASP A 121 -10.57 12.89 -3.88
N LEU A 122 -10.14 11.68 -4.26
CA LEU A 122 -8.91 11.44 -5.03
C LEU A 122 -9.14 10.51 -6.22
N VAL A 123 -8.35 10.70 -7.27
CA VAL A 123 -8.27 9.80 -8.44
C VAL A 123 -6.83 9.32 -8.66
N ALA A 124 -6.66 8.05 -9.04
CA ALA A 124 -5.32 7.45 -9.18
C ALA A 124 -4.47 8.01 -10.33
N CYS A 125 -5.11 8.57 -11.37
CA CYS A 125 -4.41 9.22 -12.46
C CYS A 125 -5.21 10.38 -13.05
N GLY A 126 -4.53 11.28 -13.77
CA GLY A 126 -5.13 12.45 -14.42
C GLY A 126 -5.67 12.16 -15.83
N GLY A 127 -6.12 10.94 -16.10
CA GLY A 127 -6.63 10.55 -17.42
C GLY A 127 -7.90 11.31 -17.81
N LEU A 128 -8.12 11.50 -19.13
CA LEU A 128 -9.28 12.22 -19.67
C LEU A 128 -10.61 11.63 -19.17
N GLN A 129 -10.66 10.32 -18.95
CA GLN A 129 -11.84 9.64 -18.41
C GLN A 129 -12.25 10.14 -17.01
N PHE A 130 -11.34 10.77 -16.26
CA PHE A 130 -11.61 11.29 -14.90
C PHE A 130 -11.67 12.82 -14.86
N ALA A 131 -11.61 13.50 -16.01
CA ALA A 131 -11.62 14.96 -16.10
C ALA A 131 -12.80 15.58 -15.34
N GLY A 132 -14.00 15.01 -15.45
CA GLY A 132 -15.19 15.50 -14.74
C GLY A 132 -15.05 15.45 -13.21
N PHE A 133 -14.36 14.45 -12.65
CA PHE A 133 -14.09 14.42 -11.21
C PHE A 133 -13.09 15.51 -10.81
N ILE A 134 -12.05 15.70 -11.62
CA ILE A 134 -10.98 16.68 -11.38
C ILE A 134 -11.54 18.10 -11.46
N GLU A 135 -12.35 18.40 -12.46
CA GLU A 135 -13.05 19.69 -12.60
C GLU A 135 -13.95 20.01 -11.41
N ARG A 136 -14.51 18.97 -10.77
CA ARG A 136 -15.32 19.07 -9.55
C ARG A 136 -14.50 19.04 -8.25
N GLY A 137 -13.18 19.01 -8.34
CA GLY A 137 -12.27 19.18 -7.21
C GLY A 137 -11.58 17.90 -6.71
N ALA A 138 -11.73 16.76 -7.39
CA ALA A 138 -10.93 15.57 -7.05
C ALA A 138 -9.43 15.86 -7.25
N LYS A 139 -8.63 15.47 -6.26
CA LYS A 139 -7.17 15.58 -6.36
C LYS A 139 -6.61 14.38 -7.11
N VAL A 140 -5.63 14.61 -7.97
CA VAL A 140 -4.95 13.54 -8.70
C VAL A 140 -3.78 13.04 -7.86
N LEU A 141 -3.66 11.73 -7.66
CA LEU A 141 -2.46 11.14 -7.06
C LEU A 141 -1.25 11.45 -7.97
N PRO A 142 -0.16 12.01 -7.42
CA PRO A 142 1.04 12.25 -8.20
C PRO A 142 1.59 10.91 -8.70
N ALA A 143 2.24 10.94 -9.86
CA ALA A 143 3.07 9.81 -10.25
C ALA A 143 4.19 9.63 -9.21
N ALA A 144 4.57 8.37 -8.96
CA ALA A 144 5.72 8.06 -8.14
C ALA A 144 6.93 8.87 -8.62
N VAL A 145 7.51 9.69 -7.74
CA VAL A 145 8.73 10.41 -8.04
C VAL A 145 9.87 9.55 -7.54
N ALA A 146 10.77 9.13 -8.44
CA ALA A 146 11.98 8.43 -8.05
C ALA A 146 12.79 9.35 -7.12
N ASN A 147 12.77 9.03 -5.81
CA ASN A 147 13.55 9.75 -4.83
C ASN A 147 14.98 9.19 -4.83
N THR A 148 15.85 9.80 -5.62
CA THR A 148 17.26 9.40 -5.75
C THR A 148 18.07 9.60 -4.46
N ASP A 149 17.55 10.35 -3.50
CA ASP A 149 18.23 10.61 -2.22
C ASP A 149 17.98 9.52 -1.17
N CYS A 150 17.14 8.53 -1.50
CA CYS A 150 16.82 7.40 -0.63
C CYS A 150 17.19 6.08 -1.29
N LEU A 151 17.71 5.17 -0.47
CA LEU A 151 17.98 3.78 -0.81
C LEU A 151 16.72 2.95 -0.59
N ILE A 152 16.51 1.95 -1.44
CA ILE A 152 15.49 0.92 -1.20
C ILE A 152 16.05 -0.05 -0.18
N VAL A 153 15.48 -0.07 1.02
CA VAL A 153 15.90 -0.97 2.10
C VAL A 153 14.85 -2.06 2.29
N THR A 154 15.29 -3.31 2.22
CA THR A 154 14.44 -4.46 2.59
C THR A 154 15.07 -5.28 3.70
N TRP A 155 14.22 -5.91 4.53
CA TRP A 155 14.69 -6.87 5.51
C TRP A 155 13.73 -8.05 5.68
N SER A 156 14.32 -9.20 5.98
CA SER A 156 13.61 -10.43 6.28
C SER A 156 14.34 -11.23 7.36
N VAL A 157 13.67 -12.25 7.90
CA VAL A 157 14.23 -13.15 8.90
C VAL A 157 14.11 -14.60 8.43
N SER A 158 15.09 -15.43 8.80
CA SER A 158 15.17 -16.81 8.31
C SER A 158 14.11 -17.75 8.90
N GLN A 159 13.60 -17.45 10.10
CA GLN A 159 12.64 -18.29 10.82
C GLN A 159 11.74 -17.44 11.74
N ASP A 160 10.58 -17.99 12.11
CA ASP A 160 9.61 -17.39 13.03
C ASP A 160 9.29 -15.92 12.76
N ALA A 161 9.02 -15.60 11.48
CA ALA A 161 8.80 -14.23 11.00
C ALA A 161 7.75 -13.45 11.80
N ALA A 162 6.67 -14.11 12.24
CA ALA A 162 5.64 -13.48 13.05
C ALA A 162 6.14 -13.01 14.43
N GLN A 163 7.15 -13.66 14.99
CA GLN A 163 7.77 -13.30 16.27
C GLN A 163 8.86 -12.24 16.08
N TRP A 164 9.72 -12.41 15.08
CA TRP A 164 10.95 -11.63 14.98
C TRP A 164 10.82 -10.37 14.11
N LEU A 165 10.04 -10.39 13.03
CA LEU A 165 9.88 -9.18 12.20
C LEU A 165 9.38 -7.98 13.01
N PRO A 166 8.37 -8.09 13.91
CA PRO A 166 7.95 -6.95 14.72
C PRO A 166 9.07 -6.35 15.59
N ARG A 167 10.04 -7.17 16.02
CA ARG A 167 11.20 -6.69 16.79
C ARG A 167 12.20 -5.96 15.89
N VAL A 168 12.47 -6.49 14.69
CA VAL A 168 13.32 -5.81 13.70
C VAL A 168 12.66 -4.51 13.22
N ASP A 169 11.34 -4.52 13.01
CA ASP A 169 10.53 -3.37 12.66
C ASP A 169 10.69 -2.27 13.73
N ALA A 170 10.69 -2.62 15.02
CA ALA A 170 10.94 -1.65 16.10
C ALA A 170 12.32 -0.99 16.01
N VAL A 171 13.37 -1.76 15.68
CA VAL A 171 14.72 -1.21 15.48
C VAL A 171 14.77 -0.25 14.29
N ALA A 172 14.11 -0.61 13.17
CA ALA A 172 14.01 0.27 12.01
C ALA A 172 13.24 1.56 12.35
N LEU A 173 12.15 1.45 13.12
CA LEU A 173 11.35 2.61 13.53
C LEU A 173 12.13 3.59 14.41
N ASP A 174 13.06 3.11 15.25
CA ASP A 174 13.90 3.95 16.10
C ASP A 174 14.89 4.82 15.29
N THR A 175 15.14 4.50 14.01
CA THR A 175 16.07 5.28 13.15
C THR A 175 15.37 6.34 12.31
N LEU A 176 14.07 6.17 12.07
CA LEU A 176 13.23 7.06 11.28
C LEU A 176 12.77 8.28 12.10
N LYS A 177 12.47 9.39 11.41
CA LYS A 177 12.21 10.69 12.05
C LYS A 177 10.76 10.82 12.53
N GLY A 178 10.49 10.56 13.81
CA GLY A 178 9.25 10.98 14.46
C GLY A 178 7.98 10.25 14.00
N ALA A 179 6.88 10.43 14.75
CA ALA A 179 5.67 9.61 14.58
C ALA A 179 4.82 9.94 13.34
N THR A 180 5.01 11.11 12.74
CA THR A 180 4.24 11.60 11.57
C THR A 180 4.91 11.26 10.25
N ASP A 181 6.04 10.54 10.28
CA ASP A 181 6.72 10.07 9.08
C ASP A 181 5.87 8.99 8.39
N GLN A 182 5.61 9.17 7.09
CA GLN A 182 4.84 8.22 6.29
C GLN A 182 5.48 6.83 6.32
N ARG A 183 6.81 6.75 6.40
CA ARG A 183 7.57 5.50 6.49
C ARG A 183 7.32 4.77 7.81
N VAL A 184 7.10 5.51 8.90
CA VAL A 184 6.71 4.94 10.20
C VAL A 184 5.30 4.36 10.14
N GLN A 185 4.35 5.07 9.51
CA GLN A 185 3.00 4.56 9.29
C GLN A 185 3.02 3.30 8.42
N TRP A 186 3.78 3.32 7.33
CA TRP A 186 3.95 2.19 6.43
C TRP A 186 4.42 0.93 7.15
N ILE A 187 5.54 0.99 7.88
CA ILE A 187 6.10 -0.17 8.59
C ILE A 187 5.09 -0.76 9.58
N ARG A 188 4.29 0.09 10.23
CA ARG A 188 3.28 -0.34 11.21
C ARG A 188 2.04 -0.98 10.59
N LEU A 189 1.60 -0.48 9.44
CA LEU A 189 0.30 -0.82 8.86
C LEU A 189 0.39 -1.81 7.70
N ALA A 190 1.37 -1.67 6.82
CA ALA A 190 1.50 -2.46 5.59
C ALA A 190 1.45 -3.99 5.82
N PRO A 191 2.09 -4.58 6.85
CA PRO A 191 2.06 -6.03 7.05
C PRO A 191 0.67 -6.64 7.25
N ARG A 192 -0.34 -5.83 7.61
CA ARG A 192 -1.73 -6.27 7.80
C ARG A 192 -2.51 -6.41 6.50
N TYR A 193 -2.13 -5.66 5.47
CA TYR A 193 -2.85 -5.54 4.20
C TYR A 193 -2.10 -6.15 3.03
N LEU A 194 -0.77 -6.28 3.14
CA LEU A 194 0.01 -7.01 2.14
C LEU A 194 -0.32 -8.50 2.17
N GLN A 195 -0.35 -9.12 0.98
CA GLN A 195 -0.51 -10.56 0.86
C GLN A 195 0.56 -11.32 1.64
N LYS A 196 0.24 -12.54 2.10
CA LYS A 196 1.11 -13.35 2.94
C LYS A 196 2.51 -13.60 2.35
N SER A 197 2.65 -13.64 1.03
CA SER A 197 3.94 -13.74 0.35
C SER A 197 4.78 -12.47 0.53
N LEU A 198 4.16 -11.30 0.33
CA LEU A 198 4.78 -9.98 0.43
C LEU A 198 5.00 -9.54 1.89
N SER A 199 4.24 -10.07 2.84
CA SER A 199 4.34 -9.71 4.27
C SER A 199 5.56 -10.32 5.00
N ARG A 200 6.32 -11.20 4.33
CA ARG A 200 7.51 -11.89 4.91
C ARG A 200 8.80 -11.07 4.80
N GLU A 201 8.80 -10.10 3.91
CA GLU A 201 9.84 -9.11 3.78
C GLU A 201 9.25 -7.75 4.14
N ARG A 202 10.09 -6.84 4.59
CA ARG A 202 9.74 -5.44 4.78
C ARG A 202 10.43 -4.62 3.71
N TYR A 203 9.77 -3.55 3.31
CA TYR A 203 10.24 -2.63 2.30
C TYR A 203 10.09 -1.22 2.87
N VAL A 204 11.10 -0.36 2.74
CA VAL A 204 10.95 1.07 3.01
C VAL A 204 12.08 1.83 2.30
N ARG A 205 11.88 3.12 2.07
CA ARG A 205 12.94 4.03 1.61
C ARG A 205 13.66 4.68 2.78
N MET A 206 14.98 4.56 2.84
CA MET A 206 15.81 5.18 3.88
C MET A 206 16.93 6.01 3.26
N HIS A 207 17.29 7.12 3.90
CA HIS A 207 18.55 7.79 3.61
C HIS A 207 19.74 6.91 4.07
N ALA A 208 20.91 7.10 3.47
CA ALA A 208 22.11 6.34 3.81
C ALA A 208 22.46 6.41 5.32
N GLU A 209 22.27 7.58 5.95
CA GLU A 209 22.48 7.78 7.39
C GLU A 209 21.47 7.02 8.27
N GLU A 210 20.24 6.84 7.80
CA GLU A 210 19.22 6.06 8.50
C GLU A 210 19.52 4.56 8.40
N LEU A 211 19.93 4.08 7.21
CA LEU A 211 20.35 2.70 7.02
C LEU A 211 21.58 2.35 7.86
N ALA A 212 22.59 3.22 7.90
CA ALA A 212 23.79 3.00 8.72
C ALA A 212 23.44 2.82 10.21
N ARG A 213 22.59 3.71 10.75
CA ARG A 213 22.10 3.60 12.13
C ARG A 213 21.25 2.36 12.35
N PHE A 214 20.45 1.96 11.36
CA PHE A 214 19.60 0.77 11.46
C PHE A 214 20.46 -0.49 11.56
N VAL A 215 21.49 -0.60 10.72
CA VAL A 215 22.44 -1.71 10.75
C VAL A 215 23.20 -1.77 12.09
N GLU A 216 23.68 -0.62 12.58
CA GLU A 216 24.42 -0.55 13.85
C GLU A 216 23.56 -1.01 15.04
N LEU A 217 22.35 -0.46 15.18
CA LEU A 217 21.42 -0.84 16.25
C LEU A 217 21.02 -2.31 16.14
N LEU A 218 20.80 -2.83 14.94
CA LEU A 218 20.42 -4.22 14.75
C LEU A 218 21.55 -5.18 15.19
N GLN A 219 22.80 -4.83 14.89
CA GLN A 219 23.97 -5.59 15.34
C GLN A 219 24.11 -5.57 16.86
N GLU A 220 23.84 -4.43 17.51
CA GLU A 220 23.82 -4.31 18.97
C GLU A 220 22.72 -5.20 19.60
N ARG A 221 21.51 -5.16 19.05
CA ARG A 221 20.37 -5.97 19.50
C ARG A 221 20.58 -7.47 19.28
N THR A 222 21.32 -7.83 18.23
CA THR A 222 21.71 -9.22 17.98
C THR A 222 22.78 -9.67 18.98
N ARG A 223 23.79 -8.83 19.26
CA ARG A 223 24.88 -9.14 20.22
C ARG A 223 24.38 -9.27 21.66
N SER A 224 23.40 -8.46 22.04
CA SER A 224 22.74 -8.53 23.36
C SER A 224 21.76 -9.70 23.51
N GLY A 225 21.45 -10.41 22.42
CA GLY A 225 20.51 -11.55 22.41
C GLY A 225 19.03 -11.13 22.38
N GLU A 226 18.72 -9.84 22.27
CA GLU A 226 17.34 -9.36 22.13
C GLU A 226 16.70 -9.80 20.80
N ILE A 227 17.53 -9.92 19.76
CA ILE A 227 17.21 -10.51 18.46
C ILE A 227 18.08 -11.74 18.26
N ALA A 228 17.49 -12.92 18.45
CA ALA A 228 18.19 -14.20 18.43
C ALA A 228 17.98 -14.98 17.11
N VAL A 229 17.79 -14.26 16.00
CA VAL A 229 17.55 -14.85 14.67
C VAL A 229 18.44 -14.18 13.63
N PRO A 230 18.89 -14.90 12.59
CA PRO A 230 19.48 -14.28 11.42
C PRO A 230 18.53 -13.29 10.76
N VAL A 231 18.99 -12.06 10.60
CA VAL A 231 18.30 -11.01 9.85
C VAL A 231 19.11 -10.72 8.59
N GLN A 232 18.42 -10.73 7.45
CA GLN A 232 18.98 -10.31 6.17
C GLN A 232 18.48 -8.90 5.87
N ILE A 233 19.40 -7.97 5.64
CA ILE A 233 19.11 -6.62 5.14
C ILE A 233 19.69 -6.47 3.75
N SER A 234 18.91 -5.93 2.82
CA SER A 234 19.34 -5.56 1.47
C SER A 234 19.10 -4.07 1.22
N SER A 235 20.00 -3.45 0.44
CA SER A 235 19.90 -2.08 -0.06
C SER A 235 20.01 -2.11 -1.58
N ASP A 236 19.04 -1.57 -2.30
CA ASP A 236 18.97 -1.57 -3.78
C ASP A 236 19.24 -2.96 -4.39
N GLY A 237 18.73 -4.00 -3.74
CA GLY A 237 18.88 -5.40 -4.15
C GLY A 237 20.23 -6.05 -3.77
N GLN A 238 21.14 -5.31 -3.13
CA GLN A 238 22.42 -5.85 -2.63
C GLN A 238 22.33 -6.13 -1.13
N THR A 239 22.70 -7.34 -0.70
CA THR A 239 22.74 -7.69 0.72
C THR A 239 23.81 -6.88 1.45
N VAL A 240 23.40 -6.11 2.46
CA VAL A 240 24.29 -5.28 3.29
C VAL A 240 24.66 -5.99 4.59
N VAL A 241 23.75 -6.79 5.15
CA VAL A 241 23.96 -7.52 6.41
C VAL A 241 23.33 -8.90 6.36
N HIS A 242 24.07 -9.88 6.86
CA HIS A 242 23.57 -11.21 7.21
C HIS A 242 24.05 -11.53 8.63
N SER A 243 23.21 -11.35 9.65
CA SER A 243 23.60 -11.75 11.00
C SER A 243 23.54 -13.28 11.11
N SER A 244 24.64 -13.95 11.42
CA SER A 244 24.56 -15.32 11.92
C SER A 244 24.06 -15.23 13.35
N ALA A 245 22.94 -15.86 13.68
CA ALA A 245 22.62 -16.08 15.08
C ALA A 245 23.80 -16.86 15.68
N ALA A 246 24.40 -16.32 16.75
CA ALA A 246 25.36 -17.08 17.53
C ALA A 246 24.61 -18.30 18.10
N LEU A 247 25.18 -19.48 17.87
CA LEU A 247 24.75 -20.76 18.43
C LEU A 247 24.71 -20.72 19.96
#